data_AF-A0A0N8R6E2-F1
#
_entry.id   AF-A0A0N8R6E2-F1
#
_cell.length_a   1.000
_cell.length_b   1.000
_cell.length_c   1.000
_cell.angle_alpha   90.00
_cell.angle_beta   90.00
_cell.angle_gamma   90.00
#
_symmetry.space_group_name_H-M   'P 1'
#
loop_
_entity.id
_entity.type
_entity.pdbx_description
1 polymer ?
#
loop_
_entity_poly.entity_id
_entity_poly.type
_entity_poly.pdbx_seq_one_letter_code
_entity_poly.pdbx_strand_id
1 'polypeptide(L)' 'MRNTLLAAENIGETIADFREEVLNNLISQHIPPQSLPEQWNVAGLEAALNTDFAVKLPVQQWLDEDE' A
#
# COMPACT_ATOMS: atom_id res chain seq x y z
N MET A 1 19.28 -7.72 12.90
CA MET A 1 18.22 -6.73 12.63
C MET A 1 18.12 -5.68 13.75
N ARG A 2 17.69 -6.00 14.98
CA ARG A 2 17.63 -5.02 16.09
C ARG A 2 18.94 -4.25 16.33
N ASN A 3 20.06 -4.95 16.52
CA ASN A 3 21.35 -4.29 16.79
C ASN A 3 21.84 -3.47 15.59
N THR A 4 21.51 -3.91 14.37
CA THR A 4 21.81 -3.20 13.12
C THR A 4 21.03 -1.88 13.03
N LEU A 5 19.73 -1.89 13.35
CA LEU A 5 18.90 -0.69 13.37
C LEU A 5 19.32 0.30 14.45
N LEU A 6 19.71 -0.20 15.63
CA LEU A 6 20.18 0.64 16.75
C LEU A 6 21.55 1.26 16.50
N ALA A 7 22.39 0.64 15.68
CA ALA A 7 23.72 1.11 15.34
C ALA A 7 23.76 1.95 14.05
N ALA A 8 22.67 2.01 13.30
CA ALA A 8 22.61 2.74 12.04
C ALA A 8 22.46 4.24 12.29
N GLU A 9 23.30 5.04 11.62
CA GLU A 9 23.17 6.50 11.62
C GLU A 9 21.95 6.98 10.82
N ASN A 10 21.53 6.18 9.83
CA ASN A 10 20.35 6.45 9.01
C ASN A 10 19.63 5.12 8.69
N ILE A 11 18.31 5.10 8.89
CA ILE A 11 17.43 3.95 8.60
C ILE A 11 16.34 4.28 7.59
N GLY A 12 16.42 5.43 6.92
CA GLY A 12 15.38 5.93 6.01
C GLY A 12 15.15 5.01 4.81
N GLU A 13 16.22 4.50 4.21
CA GLU A 13 16.14 3.52 3.10
C GLU A 13 15.43 2.24 3.55
N THR A 14 15.84 1.68 4.69
CA THR A 14 15.19 0.50 5.26
C THR A 14 13.71 0.72 5.58
N ILE A 15 13.32 1.91 6.05
CA ILE A 15 11.91 2.25 6.26
C ILE A 15 11.17 2.37 4.93
N ALA A 16 11.80 2.94 3.90
CA ALA A 16 11.21 3.07 2.57
C ALA A 16 10.93 1.70 1.95
N ASP A 17 11.90 0.78 2.03
CA ASP A 17 11.77 -0.59 1.52
C ASP A 17 10.61 -1.32 2.21
N PHE A 18 10.53 -1.27 3.54
CA PHE A 18 9.42 -1.90 4.27
C PHE A 18 8.08 -1.25 3.96
N ARG A 19 8.04 0.07 3.79
CA ARG A 19 6.81 0.75 3.42
C ARG A 19 6.31 0.29 2.05
N GLU A 20 7.22 0.19 1.08
CA GLU A 20 6.89 -0.29 -0.26
C GLU A 20 6.37 -1.74 -0.22
N GLU A 21 7.07 -2.63 0.49
CA GLU A 21 6.64 -4.03 0.64
C GLU A 21 5.24 -4.14 1.26
N VAL A 22 5.00 -3.44 2.37
CA VAL A 22 3.71 -3.49 3.07
C VAL A 22 2.59 -2.91 2.22
N LEU A 23 2.82 -1.77 1.55
CA LEU A 23 1.83 -1.17 0.66
C LEU A 23 1.51 -2.07 -0.53
N ASN A 24 2.52 -2.67 -1.16
CA ASN A 24 2.32 -3.60 -2.27
C ASN A 24 1.50 -4.83 -1.84
N ASN A 25 1.76 -5.36 -0.65
CA ASN A 25 1.00 -6.47 -0.09
C ASN A 25 -0.44 -6.07 0.20
N LEU A 26 -0.67 -4.89 0.79
CA LEU A 26 -2.03 -4.38 1.03
C LEU A 26 -2.79 -4.22 -0.29
N ILE A 27 -2.19 -3.58 -1.29
CA ILE A 27 -2.81 -3.41 -2.60
C ILE A 27 -3.13 -4.77 -3.21
N SER A 28 -2.19 -5.71 -3.19
CA SER A 28 -2.38 -7.06 -3.76
C SER A 28 -3.50 -7.86 -3.10
N GLN A 29 -3.82 -7.60 -1.83
CA GLN A 29 -4.94 -8.25 -1.13
C GLN A 29 -6.31 -7.75 -1.62
N HIS A 30 -6.38 -6.51 -2.09
CA HIS A 30 -7.63 -5.90 -2.58
C HIS A 30 -7.72 -5.87 -4.12
N ILE A 31 -6.58 -5.84 -4.80
CA ILE A 31 -6.41 -5.81 -6.25
C ILE A 31 -5.39 -6.91 -6.59
N PRO A 32 -5.83 -8.16 -6.78
CA PRO A 32 -4.91 -9.26 -7.02
C PRO A 32 -4.10 -9.05 -8.31
N PRO A 33 -2.79 -9.38 -8.33
CA PRO A 33 -2.00 -9.26 -9.55
C PRO A 33 -2.60 -10.06 -10.71
N GLN A 34 -2.59 -9.48 -11.92
CA GLN A 34 -3.12 -10.10 -13.15
C GLN A 34 -4.63 -10.45 -13.08
N SER A 35 -5.39 -9.80 -12.19
CA SER A 35 -6.84 -9.99 -12.07
C SER A 35 -7.64 -9.06 -12.99
N LEU A 36 -8.91 -9.41 -13.20
CA LEU A 36 -9.89 -8.56 -13.88
C LEU A 36 -10.47 -7.51 -12.91
N PRO A 37 -10.90 -6.33 -13.38
CA PRO A 37 -11.50 -5.29 -12.54
C PRO A 37 -12.69 -5.76 -11.69
N GLU A 38 -13.48 -6.71 -12.21
CA GLU A 38 -14.61 -7.34 -11.50
C GLU A 38 -14.20 -8.07 -10.20
N GLN A 39 -12.91 -8.38 -10.06
CA GLN A 39 -12.33 -9.05 -8.89
C GLN A 39 -11.76 -8.05 -7.87
N TRP A 40 -11.74 -6.76 -8.18
CA TRP A 40 -11.12 -5.74 -7.33
C TRP A 40 -12.08 -5.31 -6.21
N ASN A 41 -11.52 -5.11 -5.02
CA ASN A 41 -12.21 -4.52 -3.88
C ASN A 41 -11.65 -3.13 -3.58
N VAL A 42 -11.93 -2.18 -4.47
CA VAL A 42 -11.42 -0.80 -4.38
C VAL A 42 -11.91 -0.10 -3.10
N ALA A 43 -13.19 -0.25 -2.75
CA ALA A 43 -13.74 0.31 -1.52
C ALA A 43 -13.03 -0.23 -0.25
N GLY A 44 -12.68 -1.53 -0.26
CA GLY A 44 -11.88 -2.14 0.81
C GLY A 44 -10.47 -1.57 0.88
N LEU A 45 -9.82 -1.36 -0.27
CA LEU A 45 -8.48 -0.74 -0.34
C LEU A 45 -8.49 0.68 0.24
N GLU A 46 -9.43 1.53 -0.18
CA GLU A 46 -9.54 2.90 0.32
C GLU A 46 -9.79 2.94 1.84
N ALA A 47 -10.65 2.05 2.35
CA ALA A 47 -10.92 1.93 3.77
C ALA A 47 -9.67 1.49 4.55
N ALA A 48 -8.89 0.54 4.04
CA ALA A 48 -7.66 0.07 4.66
C ALA A 48 -6.57 1.15 4.65
N LEU A 49 -6.39 1.87 3.54
CA LEU A 49 -5.46 3.01 3.46
C LEU A 49 -5.80 4.10 4.49
N ASN A 50 -7.08 4.40 4.67
CA ASN A 50 -7.51 5.39 5.67
C ASN A 50 -7.33 4.87 7.10
N THR A 51 -7.57 3.58 7.36
CA THR A 51 -7.50 3.01 8.71
C THR A 51 -6.06 2.79 9.17
N ASP A 52 -5.24 2.19 8.31
CA ASP A 52 -3.90 1.71 8.68
C ASP A 52 -2.82 2.76 8.42
N PHE A 53 -3.04 3.65 7.44
CA PHE A 53 -2.06 4.65 7.03
C PHE A 53 -2.54 6.10 7.24
N ALA A 54 -3.78 6.30 7.68
CA ALA A 54 -4.41 7.63 7.82
C ALA A 54 -4.40 8.44 6.51
N VAL A 55 -4.41 7.76 5.35
CA VAL A 55 -4.43 8.40 4.04
C VAL A 55 -5.77 8.12 3.35
N LYS A 56 -6.42 9.18 2.88
CA LYS A 56 -7.62 9.08 2.05
C LYS A 56 -7.24 9.31 0.59
N LEU A 57 -7.34 8.26 -0.22
CA LEU A 57 -7.12 8.33 -1.66
C LEU A 57 -8.44 7.99 -2.37
N PRO A 58 -8.87 8.78 -3.36
CA PRO A 58 -10.06 8.49 -4.16
C PRO A 58 -9.67 7.57 -5.33
N VAL A 59 -9.25 6.34 -5.02
CA VAL A 59 -8.76 5.36 -6.00
C VAL A 59 -9.86 5.03 -7.02
N GLN A 60 -11.11 4.87 -6.60
CA GLN A 60 -12.21 4.61 -7.53
C GLN A 60 -12.36 5.75 -8.55
N GLN A 61 -12.27 7.00 -8.09
CA GLN A 61 -12.37 8.16 -8.97
C GLN A 61 -11.24 8.16 -10.01
N TRP A 62 -10.01 7.83 -9.62
CA TRP A 62 -8.89 7.75 -10.57
C TRP A 62 -9.10 6.67 -11.62
N LEU A 63 -9.65 5.51 -11.24
CA LEU A 63 -9.99 4.45 -12.18
C LEU A 63 -11.09 4.88 -13.15
N ASP A 64 -12.13 5.56 -12.65
CA ASP A 64 -13.22 6.07 -13.48
C ASP A 64 -12.76 7.17 -14.47
N GLU A 65 -11.69 7.90 -14.14
CA GLU A 65 -11.09 8.95 -15.00
C GLU A 65 -10.17 8.39 -16.10
N ASP A 66 -9.65 7.16 -15.92
CA ASP A 66 -8.78 6.48 -16.89
C ASP A 66 -9.57 5.62 -17.92
N GLU A 67 -10.90 5.51 -17.78
CA GLU A 67 -11.83 4.91 -18.76
C GLU A 67 -12.33 5.93 -19.81
#